data_AF-A0A1H5GPL6-F1
#
_entry.id   AF-A0A1H5GPL6-F1
#
_cell.length_a   1.000
_cell.length_b   1.000
_cell.length_c   1.000
_cell.angle_alpha   90.00
_cell.angle_beta   90.00
_cell.angle_gamma   90.00
#
_symmetry.space_group_name_H-M   'P 1'
#
loop_
_entity.id
_entity.type
_entity.pdbx_description
1 polymer ?
#
loop_
_entity_poly.entity_id
_entity_poly.type
_entity_poly.pdbx_seq_one_letter_code
_entity_poly.pdbx_strand_id
1 'polypeptide(L)'
;MSAGRELSQQDAEVAAPEPLRGTVGTIGRVMRDINRLIVALGGLAFVAASLILSYSVFARYWLRIATDWQDEAAIFLLVGAIFFSAAAVQARRGHIAIDAIAALLSDRANRLRLLLCDLTGLLFCAFFAWKSWTLTREAWVDDQISNSTWGPPLWIPYALMAAGMTLLAVQIFLQVCAAPRRDRHR
;
A
#
# COMPACT_ATOMS: atom_id res chain seq x y z
N MET A 1 35.15 37.00 -0.41
CA MET A 1 34.83 35.76 -1.17
C MET A 1 34.78 34.49 -0.30
N SER A 2 34.95 34.56 1.03
CA SER A 2 34.87 33.37 1.92
C SER A 2 33.48 33.08 2.50
N ALA A 3 32.63 34.10 2.68
CA ALA A 3 31.30 33.95 3.32
C ALA A 3 30.28 33.12 2.52
N GLY A 4 30.47 32.95 1.19
CA GLY A 4 29.58 32.14 0.35
C GLY A 4 29.81 30.63 0.45
N ARG A 5 30.95 30.18 0.98
CA ARG A 5 31.24 28.76 1.21
C ARG A 5 30.66 28.23 2.52
N GLU A 6 30.50 29.10 3.52
CA GLU A 6 30.00 28.72 4.85
C GLU A 6 28.50 28.44 4.84
N LEU A 7 27.71 29.22 4.09
CA LEU A 7 26.27 28.98 3.91
C LEU A 7 25.98 27.66 3.17
N SER A 8 26.83 27.27 2.21
CA SER A 8 26.68 25.99 1.50
C SER A 8 27.05 24.77 2.35
N GLN A 9 27.86 24.93 3.39
CA GLN A 9 28.16 23.85 4.35
C GLN A 9 27.09 23.75 5.44
N GLN A 10 26.52 24.87 5.86
CA GLN A 10 25.48 24.90 6.89
C GLN A 10 24.13 24.32 6.41
N ASP A 11 23.82 24.43 5.11
CA ASP A 11 22.65 23.77 4.49
C ASP A 11 22.88 22.27 4.18
N ALA A 12 24.15 21.85 4.00
CA ALA A 12 24.52 20.44 3.82
C ALA A 12 24.56 19.66 5.15
N GLU A 13 24.67 20.37 6.27
CA GLU A 13 24.62 19.84 7.63
C GLU A 13 23.22 20.02 8.27
N VAL A 14 22.17 20.18 7.46
CA VAL A 14 20.78 19.98 7.91
C VAL A 14 20.55 18.49 8.08
N ALA A 15 21.07 17.99 9.21
CA ALA A 15 20.69 16.79 9.94
C ALA A 15 20.11 15.67 9.07
N ALA A 16 21.00 14.87 8.48
CA ALA A 16 20.64 13.49 8.13
C ALA A 16 19.98 12.88 9.38
N PRO A 17 18.71 12.43 9.30
CA PRO A 17 17.99 11.94 10.46
C PRO A 17 18.82 10.82 11.08
N GLU A 18 19.21 10.99 12.34
CA GLU A 18 20.01 9.98 13.03
C GLU A 18 19.35 8.62 12.81
N PRO A 19 20.09 7.62 12.30
CA PRO A 19 19.52 6.31 12.08
C PRO A 19 19.13 5.78 13.46
N LEU A 20 17.83 5.79 13.77
CA LEU A 20 17.25 5.26 15.00
C LEU A 20 17.93 3.92 15.34
N ARG A 21 18.92 3.95 16.24
CA ARG A 21 19.75 2.80 16.58
C ARG A 21 18.93 1.87 17.47
N GLY A 22 18.58 0.68 16.95
CA GLY A 22 17.86 -0.37 17.66
C GLY A 22 16.94 -1.20 16.75
N THR A 23 16.21 -2.16 17.33
CA THR A 23 15.28 -3.08 16.64
C THR A 23 14.25 -2.34 15.77
N VAL A 24 13.81 -1.15 16.20
CA VAL A 24 12.88 -0.28 15.47
C VAL A 24 13.48 0.26 14.16
N GLY A 25 14.78 0.55 14.13
CA GLY A 25 15.48 1.00 12.92
C GLY A 25 15.64 -0.11 11.89
N THR A 26 15.81 -1.36 12.35
CA THR A 26 15.86 -2.53 11.46
C THR A 26 14.48 -2.86 10.90
N ILE A 27 13.43 -2.86 11.73
CA ILE A 27 12.03 -3.02 11.26
C ILE A 27 11.69 -1.95 10.23
N GLY A 28 12.06 -0.69 10.47
CA GLY A 28 11.82 0.39 9.53
C GLY A 28 12.55 0.25 8.19
N ARG A 29 13.76 -0.35 8.18
CA ARG A 29 14.48 -0.67 6.93
C ARG A 29 13.78 -1.79 6.16
N VAL A 30 13.49 -2.90 6.82
CA VAL A 30 12.81 -4.05 6.19
C VAL A 30 11.46 -3.63 5.61
N MET A 31 10.69 -2.82 6.33
CA MET A 31 9.40 -2.34 5.84
C MET A 31 9.54 -1.43 4.62
N ARG A 32 10.60 -0.60 4.55
CA ARG A 32 10.87 0.24 3.38
C ARG A 32 11.25 -0.61 2.16
N ASP A 33 12.05 -1.65 2.34
CA ASP A 33 12.47 -2.53 1.26
C ASP A 33 11.29 -3.35 0.74
N ILE A 34 10.47 -3.90 1.64
CA ILE A 34 9.20 -4.55 1.31
C ILE A 34 8.29 -3.60 0.52
N ASN A 35 8.08 -2.37 1.01
CA ASN A 35 7.25 -1.39 0.34
C ASN A 35 7.80 -0.99 -1.05
N ARG A 36 9.12 -0.91 -1.23
CA ARG A 36 9.73 -0.66 -2.55
C ARG A 36 9.50 -1.80 -3.52
N LEU A 37 9.73 -3.03 -3.07
CA LEU A 37 9.48 -4.23 -3.88
C LEU A 37 8.02 -4.30 -4.30
N ILE A 38 7.11 -4.06 -3.36
CA ILE A 38 5.67 -4.05 -3.59
C ILE A 38 5.25 -3.01 -4.63
N VAL A 39 5.76 -1.78 -4.55
CA VAL A 39 5.44 -0.74 -5.54
C VAL A 39 5.99 -1.11 -6.92
N ALA A 40 7.19 -1.69 -6.98
CA ALA A 40 7.77 -2.16 -8.25
C ALA A 40 6.94 -3.29 -8.86
N LEU A 41 6.57 -4.29 -8.06
CA LEU A 41 5.73 -5.41 -8.49
C LEU A 41 4.32 -4.95 -8.88
N GLY A 42 3.72 -4.03 -8.11
CA GLY A 42 2.42 -3.46 -8.42
C GLY A 42 2.43 -2.64 -9.70
N GLY A 43 3.47 -1.83 -9.93
CA GLY A 43 3.67 -1.11 -11.19
C GLY A 43 3.83 -2.06 -12.38
N LEU A 44 4.62 -3.13 -12.22
CA LEU A 44 4.80 -4.14 -13.26
C LEU A 44 3.48 -4.88 -13.56
N ALA A 45 2.73 -5.27 -12.53
CA ALA A 45 1.43 -5.92 -12.68
C ALA A 45 0.41 -5.00 -13.38
N PHE A 46 0.43 -3.70 -13.09
CA PHE A 46 -0.42 -2.72 -13.75
C PHE A 46 -0.09 -2.58 -15.25
N VAL A 47 1.20 -2.48 -15.59
CA VAL A 47 1.65 -2.46 -17.00
C VAL A 47 1.28 -3.76 -17.71
N ALA A 48 1.50 -4.91 -17.08
CA ALA A 48 1.13 -6.20 -17.63
C ALA A 48 -0.38 -6.30 -17.90
N ALA A 49 -1.23 -5.88 -16.95
CA ALA A 49 -2.68 -5.84 -17.13
C ALA A 49 -3.08 -4.93 -18.31
N SER A 50 -2.47 -3.76 -18.42
CA SER A 50 -2.70 -2.84 -19.55
C SER A 50 -2.33 -3.47 -20.89
N LEU A 51 -1.19 -4.18 -20.97
CA LEU A 51 -0.75 -4.87 -22.18
C LEU A 51 -1.68 -6.04 -22.54
N ILE A 52 -2.11 -6.83 -21.55
CA ILE A 52 -3.04 -7.97 -21.74
C ILE A 52 -4.38 -7.48 -22.32
N LEU A 53 -4.95 -6.42 -21.76
CA LEU A 53 -6.21 -5.84 -22.26
C LEU A 53 -6.02 -5.16 -23.62
N SER A 54 -4.89 -4.51 -23.86
CA SER A 54 -4.59 -3.93 -25.19
C SER A 54 -4.46 -5.02 -26.24
N TYR A 55 -3.84 -6.15 -25.89
CA TYR A 55 -3.74 -7.33 -26.75
C TYR A 55 -5.12 -7.96 -27.00
N SER A 56 -5.98 -8.08 -26.00
CA SER A 56 -7.32 -8.68 -26.18
C SER A 56 -8.16 -7.88 -27.18
N VAL A 57 -8.11 -6.55 -27.09
CA VAL A 57 -8.72 -5.64 -28.06
C VAL A 57 -8.13 -5.88 -29.44
N PHE A 58 -6.79 -5.84 -29.57
CA PHE A 58 -6.12 -6.03 -30.86
C PHE A 58 -6.48 -7.38 -31.51
N ALA A 59 -6.41 -8.48 -30.77
CA ALA A 59 -6.72 -9.81 -31.26
C ALA A 59 -8.18 -9.95 -31.71
N ARG A 60 -9.12 -9.34 -30.97
CA ARG A 60 -10.54 -9.39 -31.32
C ARG A 60 -10.85 -8.63 -32.60
N TYR A 61 -10.27 -7.45 -32.79
CA TYR A 61 -10.56 -6.61 -33.96
C TYR A 61 -9.80 -7.04 -35.22
N TRP A 62 -8.52 -7.41 -35.09
CA TRP A 62 -7.66 -7.69 -36.24
C TRP A 62 -7.58 -9.17 -36.58
N LEU A 63 -7.44 -10.03 -35.57
CA LEU A 63 -7.29 -11.48 -35.76
C LEU A 63 -8.64 -12.21 -35.73
N ARG A 64 -9.72 -11.55 -35.29
CA ARG A 64 -11.07 -12.12 -35.07
C ARG A 64 -11.05 -13.37 -34.16
N ILE A 65 -10.07 -13.45 -33.27
CA ILE A 65 -9.98 -14.51 -32.27
C ILE A 65 -10.64 -14.01 -30.99
N ALA A 66 -11.64 -14.74 -30.50
CA ALA A 66 -12.18 -14.54 -29.16
C ALA A 66 -11.24 -15.22 -28.17
N THR A 67 -10.87 -14.49 -27.13
CA THR A 67 -10.00 -14.95 -26.06
C THR A 67 -10.68 -14.58 -24.76
N ASP A 68 -10.74 -15.55 -23.85
CA ASP A 68 -11.64 -15.52 -22.68
C ASP A 68 -10.89 -15.47 -21.35
N TRP A 69 -9.55 -15.38 -21.36
CA TRP A 69 -8.71 -15.41 -20.15
C TRP A 69 -8.15 -14.03 -19.75
N GLN A 70 -8.17 -13.05 -20.67
CA GLN A 70 -7.49 -11.77 -20.43
C GLN A 70 -8.16 -10.93 -19.36
N ASP A 71 -9.49 -10.96 -19.32
CA ASP A 71 -10.26 -10.11 -18.42
C ASP A 71 -9.96 -10.49 -16.96
N GLU A 72 -10.00 -11.78 -16.63
CA GLU A 72 -9.68 -12.28 -15.29
C GLU A 72 -8.20 -12.12 -14.95
N ALA A 73 -7.29 -12.40 -15.90
CA ALA A 73 -5.87 -12.21 -15.67
C ALA A 73 -5.55 -10.74 -15.34
N ALA A 74 -6.15 -9.79 -16.06
CA ALA A 74 -6.01 -8.36 -15.79
C ALA A 74 -6.62 -7.99 -14.44
N ILE A 75 -7.79 -8.52 -14.08
CA ILE A 75 -8.42 -8.28 -12.77
C ILE A 75 -7.51 -8.79 -11.65
N PHE A 76 -6.95 -10.00 -11.77
CA PHE A 76 -6.13 -10.59 -10.71
C PHE A 76 -4.83 -9.81 -10.50
N LEU A 77 -4.19 -9.40 -11.61
CA LEU A 77 -3.01 -8.52 -11.57
C LEU A 77 -3.34 -7.17 -10.93
N LEU A 78 -4.49 -6.58 -11.28
CA LEU A 78 -4.88 -5.28 -10.76
C LEU A 78 -5.26 -5.33 -9.28
N VAL A 79 -5.96 -6.39 -8.84
CA VAL A 79 -6.23 -6.65 -7.42
C VAL A 79 -4.93 -6.74 -6.64
N GLY A 80 -3.97 -7.54 -7.11
CA GLY A 80 -2.63 -7.60 -6.51
C GLY A 80 -1.96 -6.21 -6.47
N ALA A 81 -1.90 -5.52 -7.61
CA ALA A 81 -1.27 -4.21 -7.71
C ALA A 81 -1.86 -3.20 -6.72
N ILE A 82 -3.18 -3.13 -6.59
CA ILE A 82 -3.88 -2.19 -5.71
C ILE A 82 -3.61 -2.52 -4.24
N PHE A 83 -3.90 -3.75 -3.82
CA PHE A 83 -3.85 -4.11 -2.40
C PHE A 83 -2.44 -4.13 -1.84
N PHE A 84 -1.46 -4.61 -2.60
CA PHE A 84 -0.07 -4.54 -2.17
C PHE A 84 0.41 -3.08 -2.15
N SER A 85 0.16 -2.29 -3.20
CA SER A 85 0.61 -0.89 -3.24
C SER A 85 -0.03 -0.01 -2.17
N ALA A 86 -1.23 -0.35 -1.67
CA ALA A 86 -1.93 0.40 -0.63
C ALA A 86 -1.07 0.57 0.64
N ALA A 87 -0.38 -0.49 1.09
CA ALA A 87 0.50 -0.43 2.26
C ALA A 87 1.66 0.56 2.06
N ALA A 88 2.29 0.53 0.88
CA ALA A 88 3.39 1.42 0.55
C ALA A 88 2.96 2.89 0.40
N VAL A 89 1.76 3.13 -0.13
CA VAL A 89 1.18 4.48 -0.20
C VAL A 89 0.82 4.99 1.20
N GLN A 90 0.26 4.14 2.06
CA GLN A 90 -0.05 4.49 3.45
C GLN A 90 1.21 4.84 4.25
N ALA A 91 2.33 4.15 4.00
CA ALA A 91 3.62 4.48 4.58
C ALA A 91 4.11 5.90 4.21
N ARG A 92 3.72 6.41 3.03
CA ARG A 92 4.10 7.75 2.54
C ARG A 92 3.11 8.85 2.92
N ARG A 93 1.85 8.51 3.24
CA ARG A 93 0.75 9.46 3.45
C ARG A 93 0.79 10.25 4.77
N GLY A 94 1.77 10.01 5.64
CA GLY A 94 1.72 10.40 7.06
C GLY A 94 1.43 11.87 7.43
N HIS A 95 1.53 12.87 6.55
CA HIS A 95 1.33 14.27 6.97
C HIS A 95 0.62 15.21 5.95
N ILE A 96 0.79 15.03 4.64
CA ILE A 96 0.49 16.10 3.66
C ILE A 96 -1.01 16.40 3.47
N ALA A 97 -1.90 15.40 3.49
CA ALA A 97 -3.35 15.62 3.25
C ALA A 97 -4.08 16.14 4.51
N ILE A 98 -3.50 15.93 5.68
CA ILE A 98 -4.09 16.27 6.98
C ILE A 98 -3.73 17.72 7.35
N ASP A 99 -2.63 18.25 6.81
CA ASP A 99 -2.09 19.57 7.13
C ASP A 99 -3.02 20.74 6.77
N ALA A 100 -3.80 20.65 5.69
CA ALA A 100 -4.70 21.73 5.27
C ALA A 100 -5.83 22.01 6.28
N ILE A 101 -6.37 20.96 6.91
CA ILE A 101 -7.37 21.08 8.00
C ILE A 101 -6.68 21.25 9.35
N ALA A 102 -5.46 20.71 9.51
CA ALA A 102 -4.67 20.88 10.72
C ALA A 102 -4.35 22.36 11.01
N ALA A 103 -4.15 23.16 9.97
CA ALA A 103 -3.88 24.60 10.11
C ALA A 103 -5.04 25.38 10.77
N LEU A 104 -6.27 24.84 10.77
CA LEU A 104 -7.44 25.47 11.41
C LEU A 104 -7.75 24.92 12.81
N LEU A 105 -7.09 23.84 13.24
CA LEU A 105 -7.40 23.15 14.50
C LEU A 105 -6.30 23.38 15.55
N SER A 106 -6.69 23.42 16.82
CA SER A 106 -5.72 23.43 17.93
C SER A 106 -4.92 22.12 17.98
N ASP A 107 -3.67 22.19 18.48
CA ASP A 107 -2.74 21.04 18.49
C ASP A 107 -3.32 19.79 19.15
N ARG A 108 -4.15 19.96 20.20
CA ARG A 108 -4.82 18.85 20.90
C ARG A 108 -5.90 18.20 20.03
N ALA A 109 -6.71 18.99 19.34
CA ALA A 109 -7.74 18.49 18.44
C ALA A 109 -7.13 17.78 17.22
N ASN A 110 -6.01 18.29 16.70
CA ASN A 110 -5.32 17.66 15.59
C ASN A 110 -4.70 16.30 15.97
N ARG A 111 -4.10 16.19 17.17
CA ARG A 111 -3.59 14.91 17.69
C ARG A 111 -4.71 13.87 17.89
N LEU A 112 -5.84 14.27 18.47
CA LEU A 112 -6.98 13.36 18.65
C LEU A 112 -7.56 12.91 17.30
N ARG A 113 -7.69 13.83 16.34
CA ARG A 113 -8.15 13.51 14.98
C ARG A 113 -7.25 12.48 14.31
N LEU A 114 -5.93 12.68 14.35
CA LEU A 114 -4.95 11.75 13.80
C LEU A 114 -5.10 10.36 14.42
N LEU A 115 -5.15 10.29 15.76
CA LEU A 115 -5.34 9.03 16.47
C LEU A 115 -6.65 8.33 16.08
N LEU A 116 -7.76 9.07 15.99
CA LEU A 116 -9.06 8.50 15.58
C LEU A 116 -9.04 8.00 14.13
N CYS A 117 -8.43 8.75 13.21
CA CYS A 117 -8.25 8.33 11.82
C CYS A 117 -7.44 7.04 11.73
N ASP A 118 -6.31 6.97 12.44
CA ASP A 118 -5.43 5.80 12.39
C ASP A 118 -6.10 4.58 13.05
N LEU A 119 -6.79 4.75 14.19
CA LEU A 119 -7.54 3.66 14.84
C LEU A 119 -8.69 3.16 13.97
N THR A 120 -9.45 4.07 13.36
CA THR A 120 -10.56 3.69 12.46
C THR A 120 -10.04 2.97 11.22
N GLY A 121 -8.95 3.49 10.64
CA GLY A 121 -8.27 2.86 9.50
C GLY A 121 -7.73 1.47 9.85
N LEU A 122 -7.10 1.33 11.03
CA LEU A 122 -6.61 0.05 11.52
C LEU A 122 -7.74 -0.97 11.71
N LEU A 123 -8.82 -0.56 12.38
CA LEU A 123 -9.98 -1.42 12.63
C LEU A 123 -10.60 -1.89 11.31
N PHE A 124 -10.81 -0.96 10.37
CA PHE A 124 -11.34 -1.28 9.06
C PHE A 124 -10.42 -2.25 8.30
N CYS A 125 -9.11 -1.97 8.26
CA CYS A 125 -8.16 -2.83 7.55
C CYS A 125 -8.06 -4.22 8.18
N ALA A 126 -8.07 -4.33 9.52
CA ALA A 126 -8.05 -5.59 10.23
C ALA A 126 -9.31 -6.42 9.99
N PHE A 127 -10.49 -5.79 10.07
CA PHE A 127 -11.77 -6.44 9.76
C PHE A 127 -11.81 -6.93 8.31
N PHE A 128 -11.41 -6.07 7.37
CA PHE A 128 -11.39 -6.41 5.95
C PHE A 128 -10.38 -7.53 5.65
N ALA A 129 -9.20 -7.51 6.26
CA ALA A 129 -8.22 -8.59 6.14
C ALA A 129 -8.77 -9.92 6.63
N TRP A 130 -9.45 -9.93 7.79
CA TRP A 130 -10.10 -11.13 8.32
C TRP A 130 -11.18 -11.65 7.35
N LYS A 131 -12.08 -10.79 6.88
CA LYS A 131 -13.11 -11.17 5.91
C LYS A 131 -12.53 -11.70 4.60
N SER A 132 -11.44 -11.10 4.13
CA SER A 132 -10.73 -11.55 2.92
C SER A 132 -10.12 -12.94 3.11
N TRP A 133 -9.57 -13.24 4.28
CA TRP A 133 -9.03 -14.56 4.59
C TRP A 133 -10.14 -15.63 4.67
N THR A 134 -11.28 -15.27 5.26
CA THR A 134 -12.46 -16.14 5.28
C THR A 134 -12.93 -16.45 3.85
N LEU A 135 -13.07 -15.44 3.00
CA LEU A 135 -13.43 -15.61 1.58
C LEU A 135 -12.40 -16.46 0.82
N THR A 136 -11.11 -16.27 1.09
CA THR A 136 -10.04 -17.08 0.49
C THR A 136 -10.21 -18.56 0.86
N ARG A 137 -10.50 -18.84 2.13
CA ARG A 137 -10.71 -20.20 2.62
C ARG A 137 -11.98 -20.82 2.05
N GLU A 138 -13.09 -20.09 2.02
CA GLU A 138 -14.35 -20.52 1.40
C GLU A 138 -14.13 -20.85 -0.08
N ALA A 139 -13.50 -19.93 -0.84
CA ALA A 139 -13.20 -20.15 -2.25
C ALA A 139 -12.27 -21.34 -2.51
N TRP A 140 -11.34 -21.63 -1.59
CA TRP A 140 -10.47 -22.80 -1.68
C TRP A 140 -11.21 -24.10 -1.35
N VAL A 141 -12.06 -24.11 -0.33
CA VAL A 141 -12.76 -25.32 0.13
C VAL A 141 -13.91 -25.69 -0.80
N ASP A 142 -14.64 -24.68 -1.29
CA ASP A 142 -15.82 -24.87 -2.14
C ASP A 142 -15.45 -24.91 -3.64
N ASP A 143 -14.15 -24.89 -3.97
CA ASP A 143 -13.60 -24.85 -5.34
C ASP A 143 -14.26 -23.76 -6.21
N GLN A 144 -14.42 -22.56 -5.63
CA GLN A 144 -15.13 -21.48 -6.31
C GLN A 144 -14.31 -20.96 -7.50
N ILE A 145 -14.94 -20.98 -8.67
CA ILE A 145 -14.38 -20.46 -9.92
C ILE A 145 -15.11 -19.21 -10.38
N SER A 146 -14.44 -18.38 -11.18
CA SER A 146 -15.09 -17.26 -11.85
C SER A 146 -16.24 -17.75 -12.74
N ASN A 147 -17.30 -16.95 -12.87
CA ASN A 147 -18.46 -17.25 -13.73
C ASN A 147 -18.18 -17.09 -15.23
N SER A 148 -16.91 -17.13 -15.64
CA SER A 148 -16.50 -16.99 -17.05
C SER A 148 -16.15 -18.33 -17.67
N THR A 149 -16.04 -18.35 -19.00
CA THR A 149 -15.66 -19.55 -19.76
C THR A 149 -14.32 -20.12 -19.33
N TRP A 150 -13.36 -19.26 -18.93
CA TRP A 150 -12.06 -19.71 -18.45
C TRP A 150 -12.08 -20.26 -17.02
N GLY A 151 -13.01 -19.78 -16.18
CA GLY A 151 -13.25 -20.30 -14.84
C GLY A 151 -12.02 -20.41 -13.92
N PRO A 152 -11.13 -19.40 -13.83
CA PRO A 152 -10.01 -19.47 -12.90
C PRO A 152 -10.50 -19.48 -11.44
N PRO A 153 -9.74 -20.12 -10.54
CA PRO A 153 -10.15 -20.24 -9.15
C PRO A 153 -10.05 -18.90 -8.41
N LEU A 154 -11.08 -18.55 -7.65
CA LEU A 154 -11.24 -17.26 -6.99
C LEU A 154 -10.40 -17.11 -5.71
N TRP A 155 -9.84 -18.20 -5.19
CA TRP A 155 -8.95 -18.11 -4.04
C TRP A 155 -7.70 -17.26 -4.31
N ILE A 156 -7.25 -17.17 -5.58
CA ILE A 156 -6.07 -16.38 -5.96
C ILE A 156 -6.28 -14.87 -5.69
N PRO A 157 -7.27 -14.20 -6.29
CA PRO A 157 -7.50 -12.78 -6.03
C PRO A 157 -7.86 -12.51 -4.57
N TYR A 158 -8.62 -13.41 -3.91
CA TYR A 158 -8.95 -13.25 -2.50
C TYR A 158 -7.71 -13.37 -1.60
N ALA A 159 -6.78 -14.28 -1.89
CA ALA A 159 -5.53 -14.42 -1.17
C ALA A 159 -4.65 -13.17 -1.32
N LEU A 160 -4.53 -12.62 -2.55
CA LEU A 160 -3.80 -11.38 -2.81
C LEU A 160 -4.39 -10.21 -2.03
N MET A 161 -5.71 -10.09 -2.04
CA MET A 161 -6.45 -9.08 -1.28
C MET A 161 -6.20 -9.24 0.23
N ALA A 162 -6.32 -10.45 0.77
CA ALA A 162 -6.13 -10.72 2.19
C ALA A 162 -4.69 -10.44 2.63
N ALA A 163 -3.70 -10.84 1.84
CA ALA A 163 -2.29 -10.57 2.11
C ALA A 163 -1.98 -9.07 2.09
N GLY A 164 -2.43 -8.34 1.06
CA GLY A 164 -2.21 -6.89 0.97
C GLY A 164 -2.87 -6.11 2.10
N MET A 165 -4.10 -6.47 2.47
CA MET A 165 -4.83 -5.83 3.58
C MET A 165 -4.23 -6.16 4.95
N THR A 166 -3.71 -7.37 5.14
CA THR A 166 -2.96 -7.74 6.35
C THR A 166 -1.70 -6.89 6.47
N LEU A 167 -0.95 -6.74 5.37
CA LEU A 167 0.25 -5.91 5.36
C LEU A 167 -0.07 -4.44 5.67
N LEU A 168 -1.14 -3.91 5.09
CA LEU A 168 -1.61 -2.54 5.36
C LEU A 168 -2.02 -2.37 6.83
N ALA A 169 -2.74 -3.34 7.41
CA ALA A 169 -3.11 -3.31 8.83
C ALA A 169 -1.86 -3.30 9.75
N VAL A 170 -0.86 -4.13 9.45
CA VAL A 170 0.42 -4.13 10.17
C VAL A 170 1.14 -2.79 10.03
N GLN A 171 1.16 -2.20 8.83
CA GLN A 171 1.77 -0.89 8.59
C GLN A 171 1.11 0.21 9.42
N ILE A 172 -0.22 0.26 9.48
CA ILE A 172 -0.97 1.24 10.29
C ILE A 172 -0.73 0.98 11.78
N PHE A 173 -0.74 -0.28 12.22
CA PHE A 173 -0.46 -0.63 13.61
C PHE A 173 0.93 -0.14 14.05
N LEU A 174 1.96 -0.36 13.22
CA LEU A 174 3.31 0.14 13.49
C LEU A 174 3.37 1.67 13.54
N GLN A 175 2.61 2.38 12.70
CA GLN A 175 2.50 3.84 12.74
C GLN A 175 1.88 4.31 14.06
N VAL A 176 0.76 3.71 14.47
CA VAL A 176 0.07 4.01 15.74
C VAL A 176 0.97 3.73 16.95
N CYS A 177 1.74 2.65 16.94
CA CYS A 177 2.68 2.33 18.02
C CYS A 177 3.94 3.21 18.05
N ALA A 178 4.35 3.77 16.90
CA ALA A 178 5.51 4.65 16.80
C ALA A 178 5.16 6.13 17.07
N ALA A 179 3.93 6.56 16.80
CA ALA A 179 3.40 7.89 17.06
C ALA A 179 3.55 8.43 18.51
N PRO A 180 3.49 7.62 19.60
CA PRO A 180 3.49 8.14 20.97
C PRO A 180 4.79 8.84 21.40
N ARG A 181 5.85 8.83 20.58
CA ARG A 181 7.18 9.32 20.97
C ARG A 181 7.54 10.72 20.45
N ARG A 182 6.68 11.38 19.67
CA ARG A 182 7.04 12.64 19.00
C ARG A 182 6.69 13.92 19.78
N ASP A 183 6.12 13.80 20.99
CA ASP A 183 5.64 14.93 21.79
C ASP A 183 6.65 15.48 22.82
N ARG A 184 7.96 15.23 22.70
CA ARG A 184 8.95 15.71 23.71
C ARG A 184 9.86 16.87 23.30
N HIS A 185 9.82 17.37 22.07
CA HIS A 185 10.63 18.55 21.70
C HIS A 185 9.99 19.37 20.57
N ARG A 186 9.01 20.21 20.90
CA ARG A 186 8.83 21.55 20.32
C ARG A 186 8.16 22.45 21.35
#